data_AF-A0A7J4SEJ6-F1
#
_entry.id   AF-A0A7J4SEJ6-F1
#
_cell.length_a   1.000
_cell.length_b   1.000
_cell.length_c   1.000
_cell.angle_alpha   90.00
_cell.angle_beta   90.00
_cell.angle_gamma   90.00
#
_symmetry.space_group_name_H-M   'P 1'
#
loop_
_entity.id
_entity.type
_entity.pdbx_description
1 polymer ?
#
loop_
_entity_poly.entity_id
_entity_poly.type
_entity_poly.pdbx_seq_one_letter_code
_entity_poly.pdbx_strand_id
1 'polypeptide(L)'
;IAEFNEECRKSVWTYEQAWREMTERMAFWVDLDNPYVTLHNDFVESCWWALKQMFDKGLLYRGHKVLPYCPQTGTSYSSHEVALGYKEVEEPSVYVKFRLADDDASILAWTTTPW
;
A
#
# COMPACT_ATOMS: atom_id res chain seq x y z
N ILE A 1 8.33 -19.76 1.93
CA ILE A 1 7.03 -19.10 1.62
C ILE A 1 5.92 -19.66 2.50
N ALA A 2 5.70 -20.99 2.54
CA ALA A 2 4.66 -21.60 3.38
C ALA A 2 4.80 -21.24 4.88
N GLU A 3 6.01 -21.37 5.42
CA GLU A 3 6.32 -21.06 6.84
C GLU A 3 6.02 -19.60 7.20
N PHE A 4 6.45 -18.65 6.36
CA PHE A 4 6.14 -17.23 6.56
C PHE A 4 4.63 -16.96 6.59
N ASN A 5 3.88 -17.54 5.64
CA ASN A 5 2.43 -17.38 5.59
C ASN A 5 1.74 -18.02 6.81
N GLU A 6 2.28 -19.13 7.32
CA GLU A 6 1.77 -19.77 8.53
C GLU A 6 1.97 -18.89 9.76
N GLU A 7 3.15 -18.28 9.91
CA GLU A 7 3.42 -17.33 10.99
C GLU A 7 2.53 -16.08 10.89
N CYS A 8 2.30 -15.55 9.68
CA CYS A 8 1.32 -14.48 9.47
C CYS A 8 -0.09 -14.92 9.92
N ARG A 9 -0.52 -16.14 9.60
CA ARG A 9 -1.83 -16.66 10.04
C ARG A 9 -1.91 -16.78 11.55
N LYS A 10 -0.86 -17.25 12.23
CA LYS A 10 -0.80 -17.33 13.70
C LYS A 10 -0.89 -15.94 14.34
N SER A 11 -0.18 -14.96 13.78
CA SER A 11 -0.13 -13.59 14.29
C SER A 11 -1.50 -12.88 14.28
N VAL A 12 -2.38 -13.21 13.32
CA VAL A 12 -3.71 -12.58 13.21
C VAL A 12 -4.57 -12.84 14.46
N TRP A 13 -4.44 -14.03 15.06
CA TRP A 13 -5.26 -14.47 16.19
C TRP A 13 -4.70 -14.09 17.56
N THR A 14 -3.49 -13.54 17.61
CA THR A 14 -2.77 -13.27 18.88
C THR A 14 -3.54 -12.36 19.83
N TYR A 15 -4.36 -11.43 19.31
CA TYR A 15 -5.10 -10.45 20.11
C TYR A 15 -6.61 -10.66 20.11
N GLU A 16 -7.11 -11.76 19.55
CA GLU A 16 -8.56 -12.00 19.41
C GLU A 16 -9.30 -11.93 20.75
N GLN A 17 -8.78 -12.60 21.78
CA GLN A 17 -9.41 -12.64 23.10
C GLN A 17 -9.51 -11.23 23.73
N ALA A 18 -8.44 -10.44 23.64
CA ALA A 18 -8.43 -9.08 24.18
C ALA A 18 -9.46 -8.19 23.47
N TRP A 19 -9.66 -8.36 22.17
CA TRP A 19 -10.70 -7.68 21.41
C TRP A 19 -12.11 -8.10 21.85
N ARG A 20 -12.36 -9.40 22.03
CA ARG A 20 -13.66 -9.91 22.51
C ARG A 20 -14.03 -9.33 23.88
N GLU A 21 -13.10 -9.40 24.84
CA GLU A 21 -13.29 -8.86 26.18
C GLU A 21 -13.59 -7.35 26.15
N MET A 22 -12.90 -6.59 25.28
CA MET A 22 -13.15 -5.17 25.10
C MET A 22 -14.55 -4.90 24.53
N THR A 23 -14.94 -5.63 23.49
CA THR A 23 -16.24 -5.50 22.81
C THR A 23 -17.41 -5.76 23.77
N GLU A 24 -17.33 -6.83 24.56
CA GLU A 24 -18.34 -7.17 25.56
C GLU A 24 -18.43 -6.10 26.65
N ARG A 25 -17.28 -5.61 27.16
CA ARG A 25 -17.23 -4.55 28.19
C ARG A 25 -17.82 -3.23 27.71
N MET A 26 -17.72 -2.94 26.42
CA MET A 26 -18.33 -1.76 25.79
C MET A 26 -19.84 -1.94 25.54
N ALA A 27 -20.40 -3.12 25.82
CA ALA A 27 -21.77 -3.49 25.45
C ALA A 27 -22.06 -3.31 23.94
N PHE A 28 -21.06 -3.54 23.09
CA PHE A 28 -21.23 -3.47 21.64
C PHE A 28 -21.77 -4.80 21.12
N TRP A 29 -23.07 -4.86 20.86
CA TRP A 29 -23.76 -6.11 20.49
C TRP A 29 -23.54 -6.44 19.01
N VAL A 30 -22.71 -7.47 18.77
CA VAL A 30 -22.36 -8.01 17.45
C VAL A 30 -22.08 -9.51 17.58
N ASP A 31 -22.26 -10.28 16.51
CA ASP A 31 -21.87 -11.71 16.47
C ASP A 31 -20.35 -11.81 16.33
N LEU A 32 -19.69 -12.26 17.40
CA LEU A 32 -18.26 -12.54 17.41
C LEU A 32 -17.96 -14.03 17.18
N ASP A 33 -18.95 -14.91 17.27
CA ASP A 33 -18.77 -16.36 17.15
C ASP A 33 -18.70 -16.79 15.68
N ASN A 34 -19.38 -16.06 14.79
CA ASN A 34 -19.34 -16.28 13.34
C ASN A 34 -18.89 -15.01 12.57
N PRO A 35 -17.67 -14.49 12.79
CA PRO A 35 -17.19 -13.33 12.08
C PRO A 35 -16.81 -13.70 10.64
N TYR A 36 -16.89 -12.73 9.72
CA TYR A 36 -16.21 -12.89 8.44
C TYR A 36 -14.70 -12.69 8.63
N VAL A 37 -13.90 -13.51 7.96
CA VAL A 37 -12.44 -13.47 8.05
C VAL A 37 -11.86 -13.49 6.64
N THR A 38 -11.05 -12.50 6.30
CA THR A 38 -10.57 -12.31 4.93
C THR A 38 -9.60 -13.38 4.43
N LEU A 39 -9.04 -14.19 5.34
CA LEU A 39 -8.18 -15.33 5.03
C LEU A 39 -8.94 -16.64 4.75
N HIS A 40 -10.27 -16.68 4.96
CA HIS A 40 -11.11 -17.83 4.64
C HIS A 40 -11.31 -17.95 3.13
N ASN A 41 -11.40 -19.20 2.65
CA ASN A 41 -11.48 -19.48 1.21
C ASN A 41 -12.72 -18.85 0.57
N ASP A 42 -13.88 -18.89 1.22
CA ASP A 42 -15.12 -18.33 0.67
C ASP A 42 -15.01 -16.80 0.43
N PHE A 43 -14.28 -16.10 1.31
CA PHE A 43 -14.00 -14.67 1.14
C PHE A 43 -13.04 -14.43 -0.04
N VAL A 44 -11.95 -15.22 -0.12
CA VAL A 44 -10.98 -15.14 -1.21
C VAL A 44 -11.63 -15.45 -2.55
N GLU A 45 -12.51 -16.45 -2.62
CA GLU A 45 -13.27 -16.82 -3.81
C GLU A 45 -14.20 -15.68 -4.26
N SER A 46 -14.87 -15.02 -3.31
CA SER A 46 -15.68 -13.84 -3.59
C SER A 46 -14.85 -12.69 -4.19
N CYS A 47 -13.62 -12.47 -3.67
CA CYS A 47 -12.69 -11.50 -4.25
C CYS A 47 -12.25 -11.90 -5.68
N TRP A 48 -11.95 -13.18 -5.92
CA TRP A 48 -11.60 -13.69 -7.24
C TRP A 48 -12.74 -13.51 -8.24
N TRP A 49 -13.97 -13.80 -7.83
CA TRP A 49 -15.16 -13.55 -8.63
C TRP A 49 -15.26 -12.08 -9.02
N ALA A 50 -15.11 -11.15 -8.07
CA ALA A 50 -15.17 -9.71 -8.34
C ALA A 50 -14.06 -9.25 -9.31
N LEU A 51 -12.82 -9.72 -9.13
CA LEU A 51 -11.71 -9.44 -10.04
C LEU A 51 -11.98 -9.99 -11.45
N LYS A 52 -12.53 -11.21 -11.56
CA LYS A 52 -12.91 -11.79 -12.85
C LYS A 52 -13.97 -10.93 -13.54
N GLN A 53 -15.00 -10.47 -12.83
CA GLN A 53 -16.03 -9.59 -13.39
C GLN A 53 -15.43 -8.27 -13.91
N MET A 54 -14.47 -7.69 -13.19
CA MET A 54 -13.78 -6.47 -13.64
C MET A 54 -12.90 -6.73 -14.86
N PHE A 55 -12.23 -7.88 -14.92
CA PHE A 55 -11.43 -8.30 -16.07
C PHE A 55 -12.30 -8.54 -17.31
N ASP A 56 -13.39 -9.30 -17.18
CA ASP A 56 -14.32 -9.59 -18.28
C ASP A 56 -14.94 -8.29 -18.87
N LYS A 57 -15.07 -7.24 -18.06
CA LYS A 57 -15.54 -5.91 -18.47
C LYS A 57 -14.43 -4.99 -19.01
N GLY A 58 -13.18 -5.44 -19.07
CA GLY A 58 -12.04 -4.63 -19.52
C GLY A 58 -11.63 -3.52 -18.56
N LEU A 59 -12.05 -3.58 -17.29
CA LEU A 59 -11.72 -2.59 -16.26
C LEU A 59 -10.42 -2.91 -15.52
N LEU A 60 -9.99 -4.19 -15.54
CA LEU A 60 -8.73 -4.63 -14.97
C LEU A 60 -7.70 -4.85 -16.09
N TYR A 61 -6.61 -4.09 -16.05
CA TYR A 61 -5.55 -4.16 -17.07
C TYR A 61 -4.16 -4.08 -16.45
N ARG A 62 -3.18 -4.63 -17.16
CA ARG A 62 -1.76 -4.50 -16.82
C ARG A 62 -1.18 -3.30 -17.57
N GLY A 63 -0.44 -2.45 -16.87
CA GLY A 63 0.29 -1.32 -17.46
C GLY A 63 1.68 -1.17 -16.84
N HIS A 64 2.52 -0.37 -17.48
CA HIS A 64 3.83 0.04 -16.96
C HIS A 64 3.80 1.55 -16.75
N LYS A 65 3.83 1.99 -15.49
CA LYS A 65 3.61 3.38 -15.08
C LYS A 65 4.55 3.74 -13.92
N VAL A 66 4.86 5.03 -13.79
CA VAL A 66 5.51 5.58 -12.60
C VAL A 66 4.49 5.59 -11.46
N LEU A 67 4.79 4.89 -10.36
CA LEU A 67 3.93 4.77 -9.19
C LEU A 67 4.74 5.09 -7.93
N PRO A 68 4.09 5.57 -6.86
CA PRO A 68 4.70 5.61 -5.54
C PRO A 68 5.19 4.22 -5.16
N TYR A 69 6.47 4.11 -4.79
CA TYR A 69 7.13 2.84 -4.52
C TYR A 69 7.88 2.91 -3.20
N CYS A 70 7.72 1.88 -2.38
CA CYS A 70 8.45 1.77 -1.12
C CYS A 70 9.64 0.81 -1.28
N PRO A 71 10.88 1.31 -1.15
CA PRO A 71 12.07 0.47 -1.29
C PRO A 71 12.19 -0.58 -0.17
N GLN A 72 11.59 -0.34 0.99
CA GLN A 72 11.65 -1.26 2.13
C GLN A 72 10.72 -2.47 1.95
N THR A 73 9.51 -2.26 1.43
CA THR A 73 8.53 -3.34 1.25
C THR A 73 8.57 -3.94 -0.17
N GLY A 74 9.24 -3.28 -1.10
CA GLY A 74 9.40 -3.77 -2.46
C GLY A 74 8.12 -3.73 -3.30
N THR A 75 7.15 -2.90 -2.93
CA THR A 75 5.84 -2.81 -3.59
C THR A 75 5.41 -1.37 -3.85
N SER A 76 4.56 -1.19 -4.84
CA SER A 76 3.86 0.07 -5.10
C SER A 76 2.67 0.27 -4.18
N TYR A 77 2.29 1.53 -3.96
CA TYR A 77 1.11 1.91 -3.19
C TYR A 77 0.04 2.60 -4.03
N SER A 78 -1.20 2.53 -3.57
CA SER A 78 -2.32 3.33 -4.07
C SER A 78 -2.21 4.78 -3.59
N SER A 79 -2.90 5.69 -4.28
CA SER A 79 -2.96 7.11 -3.88
C SER A 79 -3.48 7.33 -2.46
N HIS A 80 -4.42 6.48 -2.01
CA HIS A 80 -5.03 6.59 -0.68
C HIS A 80 -4.06 6.19 0.43
N GLU A 81 -3.20 5.20 0.21
CA GLU A 81 -2.16 4.81 1.17
C GLU A 81 -1.09 5.90 1.32
N VAL A 82 -0.67 6.52 0.20
CA VAL A 82 0.32 7.60 0.23
C VAL A 82 -0.21 8.83 0.96
N ALA A 83 -1.49 9.16 0.77
CA ALA A 83 -2.11 10.32 1.41
C ALA A 83 -2.13 10.24 2.95
N LEU A 84 -2.15 9.04 3.53
CA LEU A 84 -2.12 8.83 4.99
C LEU A 84 -0.71 8.99 5.59
N GLY A 85 0.34 8.99 4.76
CA GLY A 85 1.73 8.86 5.20
C GLY A 85 2.58 10.13 5.10
N TYR A 86 1.99 11.29 4.79
CA TYR A 86 2.76 12.53 4.64
C TYR A 86 3.49 12.92 5.92
N LYS A 87 4.77 13.29 5.76
CA LYS A 87 5.64 13.76 6.83
C LYS A 87 6.47 14.92 6.33
N GLU A 88 6.75 15.86 7.22
CA GLU A 88 7.75 16.89 6.98
C GLU A 88 9.14 16.25 7.08
N VAL A 89 9.94 16.47 6.04
CA VAL A 89 11.33 15.99 5.94
C VAL A 89 12.21 17.12 5.43
N GLU A 90 13.47 17.13 5.85
CA GLU A 90 14.46 18.06 5.32
C GLU A 90 15.17 17.42 4.12
N GLU A 91 15.17 18.14 2.99
CA GLU A 91 15.79 17.69 1.74
C GLU A 91 16.76 18.77 1.23
N PRO A 92 17.83 18.39 0.52
CA PRO A 92 18.74 19.33 -0.09
C PRO A 92 18.05 20.10 -1.23
N SER A 93 18.10 21.43 -1.18
CA SER A 93 17.62 22.31 -2.25
C SER A 93 18.82 22.77 -3.09
N VAL A 94 18.91 22.29 -4.33
CA VAL A 94 20.09 22.53 -5.18
C VAL A 94 19.74 23.17 -6.52
N TYR A 95 20.66 23.97 -7.03
CA TYR A 95 20.59 24.58 -8.36
C TYR A 95 21.72 24.04 -9.23
N VAL A 96 21.38 23.49 -10.40
CA VAL A 96 22.33 22.86 -11.32
C VAL A 96 22.35 23.64 -12.64
N LYS A 97 23.56 23.94 -13.12
CA LYS A 97 23.77 24.61 -14.41
C LYS A 97 24.04 23.56 -15.50
N PHE A 98 23.26 23.61 -16.57
CA PHE A 98 23.45 22.83 -17.79
C PHE A 98 23.97 23.75 -18.89
N ARG A 99 25.25 23.64 -19.22
CA ARG A 99 25.89 24.44 -20.26
C ARG A 99 25.35 24.05 -21.64
N LEU A 100 25.07 25.02 -22.49
CA LEU A 100 24.66 24.77 -23.88
C LEU A 100 25.87 24.27 -24.69
N ALA A 101 25.62 23.38 -25.66
CA ALA A 101 26.69 22.81 -26.47
C ALA A 101 27.37 23.89 -27.35
N ASP A 102 26.58 24.83 -27.87
CA ASP A 102 26.99 25.80 -28.88
C ASP A 102 27.01 27.26 -28.38
N ASP A 103 26.94 27.48 -27.06
CA ASP A 103 26.91 28.81 -26.43
C ASP A 103 27.64 28.78 -25.07
N ASP A 104 28.15 29.94 -24.60
CA ASP A 104 28.71 30.09 -23.25
C ASP A 104 27.61 30.27 -22.18
N ALA A 105 26.36 30.42 -22.61
CA ALA A 105 25.20 30.43 -21.74
C ALA A 105 24.91 29.06 -21.09
N SER A 106 24.19 29.08 -19.96
CA SER A 106 23.76 27.88 -19.23
C SER A 106 22.30 27.98 -18.82
N ILE A 107 21.58 26.86 -18.87
CA ILE A 107 20.25 26.71 -18.29
C ILE A 107 20.41 26.37 -16.80
N LEU A 108 19.67 27.09 -15.94
CA LEU A 108 19.64 26.80 -14.51
C LEU A 108 18.38 25.99 -14.18
N ALA A 109 18.54 24.83 -13.54
CA ALA A 109 17.44 24.04 -13.02
C ALA A 109 17.52 23.94 -11.49
N TRP A 110 16.36 23.81 -10.84
CA TRP A 110 16.23 23.60 -9.41
C TRP A 110 15.63 22.22 -9.14
N THR A 111 16.13 21.52 -8.10
CA THR A 111 15.59 20.23 -7.66
C THR A 111 15.76 20.05 -6.15
N THR A 112 14.86 19.28 -5.55
CA THR A 112 14.99 18.75 -4.19
C THR A 112 15.40 17.27 -4.16
N THR A 113 15.49 16.62 -5.31
CA THR A 113 15.87 15.21 -5.47
C THR A 113 17.08 15.10 -6.41
N PRO A 114 18.32 15.11 -5.88
CA PRO A 114 19.54 15.08 -6.72
C PRO A 114 19.98 13.68 -7.19
N TRP A 115 19.38 12.62 -6.65
CA TRP A 115 19.65 11.23 -7.03
C TRP A 115 19.08 10.90 -8.42
#